data_AF-A0A822C6H2-F1
#
_entry.id   AF-A0A822C6H2-F1
#
_cell.length_a   1.000
_cell.length_b   1.000
_cell.length_c   1.000
_cell.angle_alpha   90.00
_cell.angle_beta   90.00
_cell.angle_gamma   90.00
#
_symmetry.space_group_name_H-M   'P 1'
#
loop_
_entity.id
_entity.type
_entity.pdbx_description
1 polymer ?
#
loop_
_entity_poly.entity_id
_entity_poly.type
_entity_poly.pdbx_seq_one_letter_code
_entity_poly.pdbx_strand_id
1 'polypeptide(L)'
;WQAEQTPDNIIDALNIACRAVSVSNVVGIVGPTVSRDVHVIAPFGEKIGIPVISHAATDPDLSDQNTYPNFYRTVASDFAAAAALAKLFIRFNWTSCSIIYQNDAFGTGGAKAISEAFIKSDLTVSQMIIFDIVMLSIRGDLKSLLTNAATRIVVLWVESMYTPLILQKALDSNVVGPYFTWILSNSISLNSFNQTFYPNLIGMFLIEPAVGSVVNAPINATLLNAAYSIWQQYEPESFPGSINVDNYALFAFDATWTLIQSLQQLCASKINISSSCLSFIGSSYCFDRRFIHSKLLLDAISRTEFLGVSGPIQFSSNVTDRITGLYYSAKNAQLSSNGLNFVPVLEYFHPSNWRIPIKENVIVWPGNTLTQPSGGAILQGENLRIGIIESVPFTMVEKVMDASGQTTIHYSGYIPDLI
;
A
#
# COMPACT_ATOMS: atom_id res chain seq x y z
N TRP A 1 13.33 22.57 -15.78
CA TRP A 1 13.11 21.24 -15.20
C TRP A 1 14.28 20.35 -15.59
N GLN A 2 14.75 19.50 -14.67
CA GLN A 2 15.71 18.44 -14.96
C GLN A 2 15.04 17.13 -14.52
N ALA A 3 14.96 16.16 -15.41
CA ALA A 3 14.44 14.82 -15.12
C ALA A 3 15.62 13.86 -15.08
N GLU A 4 15.72 13.07 -14.03
CA GLU A 4 16.77 12.10 -13.82
C GLU A 4 16.15 10.82 -13.27
N GLN A 5 16.60 9.66 -13.76
CA GLN A 5 16.11 8.37 -13.29
C GLN A 5 16.96 7.91 -12.10
N THR A 6 16.34 7.70 -10.93
CA THR A 6 17.04 7.06 -9.81
C THR A 6 17.06 5.55 -10.04
N PRO A 7 18.24 4.90 -10.01
CA PRO A 7 18.28 3.45 -9.91
C PRO A 7 17.77 3.05 -8.51
N ASP A 8 17.46 1.76 -8.29
CA ASP A 8 17.05 1.20 -6.98
C ASP A 8 18.23 1.17 -5.97
N ASN A 9 18.96 2.27 -5.85
CA ASN A 9 20.09 2.48 -4.98
C ASN A 9 20.08 3.91 -4.42
N ILE A 10 19.99 3.99 -3.10
CA ILE A 10 19.86 5.26 -2.37
C ILE A 10 21.05 6.22 -2.60
N ILE A 11 22.28 5.68 -2.70
CA ILE A 11 23.48 6.49 -2.88
C ILE A 11 23.50 7.11 -4.27
N ASP A 12 23.09 6.37 -5.27
CA ASP A 12 22.97 6.86 -6.63
C ASP A 12 21.87 7.92 -6.73
N ALA A 13 20.72 7.71 -6.06
CA ALA A 13 19.66 8.70 -5.99
C ALA A 13 20.16 10.05 -5.41
N LEU A 14 20.92 9.99 -4.30
CA LEU A 14 21.52 11.19 -3.71
C LEU A 14 22.56 11.84 -4.63
N ASN A 15 23.41 11.03 -5.28
CA ASN A 15 24.42 11.53 -6.21
C ASN A 15 23.78 12.27 -7.40
N ILE A 16 22.71 11.70 -7.96
CA ILE A 16 21.93 12.29 -9.05
C ILE A 16 21.29 13.61 -8.61
N ALA A 17 20.63 13.63 -7.45
CA ALA A 17 20.03 14.86 -6.90
C ALA A 17 21.09 15.94 -6.66
N CYS A 18 22.23 15.57 -6.09
CA CYS A 18 23.37 16.46 -5.89
C CYS A 18 23.90 17.03 -7.21
N ARG A 19 24.05 16.19 -8.25
CA ARG A 19 24.49 16.63 -9.58
C ARG A 19 23.52 17.65 -10.17
N ALA A 20 22.22 17.37 -10.15
CA ALA A 20 21.18 18.26 -10.66
C ALA A 20 21.20 19.65 -9.98
N VAL A 21 21.34 19.66 -8.64
CA VAL A 21 21.46 20.87 -7.82
C VAL A 21 22.76 21.64 -8.10
N SER A 22 23.85 20.95 -8.46
CA SER A 22 25.15 21.58 -8.72
C SER A 22 25.17 22.32 -10.06
N VAL A 23 24.46 21.81 -11.07
CA VAL A 23 24.49 22.36 -12.43
C VAL A 23 23.32 23.30 -12.74
N SER A 24 22.31 23.40 -11.87
CA SER A 24 21.12 24.22 -12.12
C SER A 24 20.50 24.81 -10.85
N ASN A 25 19.70 25.86 -10.99
CA ASN A 25 18.99 26.51 -9.89
C ASN A 25 17.73 25.73 -9.50
N VAL A 26 17.90 24.54 -8.90
CA VAL A 26 16.80 23.69 -8.42
C VAL A 26 16.13 24.31 -7.19
N VAL A 27 14.83 24.60 -7.28
CA VAL A 27 14.03 25.26 -6.23
C VAL A 27 13.10 24.29 -5.48
N GLY A 28 13.10 23.02 -5.85
CA GLY A 28 12.28 21.96 -5.26
C GLY A 28 12.50 20.64 -6.01
N ILE A 29 12.22 19.53 -5.33
CA ILE A 29 12.28 18.17 -5.88
C ILE A 29 10.88 17.58 -5.88
N VAL A 30 10.45 17.00 -7.01
CA VAL A 30 9.20 16.22 -7.10
C VAL A 30 9.58 14.75 -7.22
N GLY A 31 9.01 13.90 -6.38
CA GLY A 31 9.53 12.55 -6.08
C GLY A 31 10.55 12.57 -4.94
N PRO A 32 11.35 11.50 -4.73
CA PRO A 32 11.32 10.18 -5.41
C PRO A 32 10.01 9.40 -5.25
N THR A 33 9.87 8.32 -6.02
CA THR A 33 8.73 7.38 -5.96
C THR A 33 8.88 6.40 -4.80
N VAL A 34 10.09 5.87 -4.58
CA VAL A 34 10.38 4.85 -3.57
C VAL A 34 10.63 5.49 -2.21
N SER A 35 9.92 5.04 -1.16
CA SER A 35 10.04 5.61 0.19
C SER A 35 11.48 5.60 0.73
N ARG A 36 12.23 4.53 0.45
CA ARG A 36 13.63 4.38 0.87
C ARG A 36 14.53 5.51 0.35
N ASP A 37 14.32 5.96 -0.88
CA ASP A 37 15.09 7.08 -1.45
C ASP A 37 14.71 8.40 -0.78
N VAL A 38 13.41 8.59 -0.47
CA VAL A 38 12.92 9.80 0.19
C VAL A 38 13.57 9.99 1.56
N HIS A 39 13.83 8.92 2.32
CA HIS A 39 14.56 8.99 3.60
C HIS A 39 15.95 9.62 3.49
N VAL A 40 16.55 9.68 2.30
CA VAL A 40 17.83 10.36 2.06
C VAL A 40 17.67 11.67 1.29
N ILE A 41 16.74 11.73 0.34
CA ILE A 41 16.49 12.95 -0.44
C ILE A 41 15.80 14.03 0.37
N ALA A 42 14.92 13.71 1.33
CA ALA A 42 14.26 14.70 2.18
C ALA A 42 15.26 15.44 3.10
N PRO A 43 16.15 14.75 3.87
CA PRO A 43 17.20 15.44 4.62
C PRO A 43 18.19 16.21 3.73
N PHE A 44 18.46 15.74 2.51
CA PHE A 44 19.25 16.50 1.55
C PHE A 44 18.54 17.80 1.11
N GLY A 45 17.24 17.72 0.81
CA GLY A 45 16.40 18.89 0.50
C GLY A 45 16.36 19.89 1.65
N GLU A 46 16.20 19.42 2.89
CA GLU A 46 16.32 20.23 4.10
C GLU A 46 17.67 20.93 4.18
N LYS A 47 18.77 20.18 4.01
CA LYS A 47 20.13 20.72 4.08
C LYS A 47 20.32 21.91 3.14
N ILE A 48 19.72 21.87 1.95
CA ILE A 48 19.85 22.94 0.93
C ILE A 48 18.67 23.91 0.92
N GLY A 49 17.68 23.72 1.79
CA GLY A 49 16.53 24.61 1.96
C GLY A 49 15.47 24.51 0.85
N ILE A 50 15.35 23.40 0.14
CA ILE A 50 14.31 23.20 -0.88
C ILE A 50 13.27 22.16 -0.43
N PRO A 51 12.01 22.28 -0.85
CA PRO A 51 10.99 21.27 -0.57
C PRO A 51 11.21 20.01 -1.40
N VAL A 52 10.80 18.86 -0.84
CA VAL A 52 10.69 17.57 -1.52
C VAL A 52 9.23 17.15 -1.48
N ILE A 53 8.57 17.06 -2.64
CA ILE A 53 7.16 16.70 -2.76
C ILE A 53 7.04 15.34 -3.45
N SER A 54 6.86 14.26 -2.69
CA SER A 54 6.66 12.93 -3.28
C SER A 54 5.21 12.70 -3.71
N HIS A 55 5.05 11.95 -4.81
CA HIS A 55 3.75 11.56 -5.33
C HIS A 55 3.46 10.07 -5.12
N ALA A 56 4.38 9.30 -4.51
CA ALA A 56 4.24 7.86 -4.38
C ALA A 56 4.92 7.25 -3.13
N ALA A 57 5.76 7.99 -2.40
CA ALA A 57 6.35 7.48 -1.17
C ALA A 57 5.34 7.52 -0.01
N THR A 58 4.89 6.35 0.42
CA THR A 58 3.79 6.21 1.38
C THR A 58 4.22 5.80 2.79
N ASP A 59 5.53 5.61 3.05
CA ASP A 59 6.03 5.25 4.38
C ASP A 59 5.51 6.21 5.48
N PRO A 60 4.91 5.69 6.56
CA PRO A 60 4.42 6.48 7.68
C PRO A 60 5.49 7.30 8.41
N ASP A 61 6.75 6.87 8.47
CA ASP A 61 7.78 7.60 9.21
C ASP A 61 8.09 8.97 8.58
N LEU A 62 7.81 9.14 7.27
CA LEU A 62 7.90 10.41 6.55
C LEU A 62 6.80 11.42 6.96
N SER A 63 5.79 11.01 7.72
CA SER A 63 4.74 11.89 8.25
C SER A 63 5.25 12.79 9.39
N ASP A 64 6.39 12.47 10.03
CA ASP A 64 6.92 13.27 11.12
C ASP A 64 7.61 14.54 10.61
N GLN A 65 6.90 15.67 10.71
CA GLN A 65 7.43 16.97 10.26
C GLN A 65 8.65 17.43 11.07
N ASN A 66 8.87 16.96 12.31
CA ASN A 66 10.07 17.33 13.05
C ASN A 66 11.31 16.70 12.44
N THR A 67 11.19 15.45 11.98
CA THR A 67 12.28 14.72 11.30
C THR A 67 12.39 15.12 9.83
N TYR A 68 11.28 15.43 9.16
CA TYR A 68 11.23 15.77 7.74
C TYR A 68 10.54 17.11 7.46
N PRO A 69 11.10 18.25 7.92
CA PRO A 69 10.44 19.56 7.87
C PRO A 69 10.24 20.11 6.45
N ASN A 70 11.01 19.62 5.48
CA ASN A 70 10.94 20.02 4.07
C ASN A 70 10.19 19.02 3.18
N PHE A 71 9.64 17.95 3.75
CA PHE A 71 8.95 16.91 3.01
C PHE A 71 7.46 17.17 2.94
N TYR A 72 6.87 16.92 1.77
CA TYR A 72 5.43 16.86 1.57
C TYR A 72 5.07 15.70 0.64
N ARG A 73 3.81 15.25 0.65
CA ARG A 73 3.31 14.31 -0.36
C ARG A 73 1.87 14.51 -0.77
N THR A 74 1.58 14.24 -2.05
CA THR A 74 0.23 14.32 -2.63
C THR A 74 -0.51 12.99 -2.69
N VAL A 75 0.22 11.88 -2.54
CA VAL A 75 -0.34 10.57 -2.22
C VAL A 75 -0.63 10.47 -0.73
N ALA A 76 -1.62 9.66 -0.37
CA ALA A 76 -1.92 9.37 1.03
C ALA A 76 -0.81 8.53 1.68
N SER A 77 -0.58 8.78 2.98
CA SER A 77 0.26 7.93 3.84
C SER A 77 -0.29 6.51 3.95
N ASP A 78 0.58 5.52 4.20
CA ASP A 78 0.17 4.17 4.57
C ASP A 78 -0.65 4.14 5.87
N PHE A 79 -0.63 5.19 6.70
CA PHE A 79 -1.60 5.35 7.79
C PHE A 79 -3.05 5.33 7.29
N ALA A 80 -3.33 5.99 6.16
CA ALA A 80 -4.66 6.01 5.56
C ALA A 80 -5.01 4.65 4.94
N ALA A 81 -4.03 3.96 4.31
CA ALA A 81 -4.23 2.63 3.76
C ALA A 81 -4.50 1.59 4.85
N ALA A 82 -3.76 1.65 5.96
CA ALA A 82 -3.95 0.82 7.14
C ALA A 82 -5.34 1.02 7.76
N ALA A 83 -5.80 2.27 7.88
CA ALA A 83 -7.16 2.57 8.34
C ALA A 83 -8.23 2.00 7.39
N ALA A 84 -8.04 2.16 6.08
CA ALA A 84 -8.94 1.58 5.08
C ALA A 84 -8.97 0.05 5.16
N LEU A 85 -7.81 -0.60 5.32
CA LEU A 85 -7.70 -2.04 5.47
C LEU A 85 -8.40 -2.54 6.74
N ALA A 86 -8.23 -1.87 7.89
CA ALA A 86 -8.95 -2.22 9.12
C ALA A 86 -10.47 -2.13 8.94
N LYS A 87 -10.95 -1.08 8.26
CA LYS A 87 -12.38 -0.95 7.90
C LYS A 87 -12.86 -2.04 6.94
N LEU A 88 -11.99 -2.57 6.08
CA LEU A 88 -12.32 -3.69 5.20
C LEU A 88 -12.52 -4.98 5.99
N PHE A 89 -11.64 -5.24 6.96
CA PHE A 89 -11.74 -6.41 7.85
C PHE A 89 -13.03 -6.38 8.67
N ILE A 90 -13.37 -5.22 9.25
CA ILE A 90 -14.64 -5.02 9.96
C ILE A 90 -15.82 -5.30 9.04
N ARG A 91 -15.80 -4.80 7.79
CA ARG A 91 -16.89 -5.04 6.82
C ARG A 91 -17.14 -6.52 6.56
N PHE A 92 -16.08 -7.33 6.52
CA PHE A 92 -16.16 -8.76 6.24
C PHE A 92 -16.08 -9.64 7.50
N ASN A 93 -16.21 -9.07 8.69
CA ASN A 93 -16.10 -9.80 9.95
C ASN A 93 -14.82 -10.67 10.06
N TRP A 94 -13.74 -10.24 9.42
CA TRP A 94 -12.43 -10.88 9.57
C TRP A 94 -11.71 -10.30 10.78
N THR A 95 -11.10 -11.16 11.58
CA THR A 95 -10.49 -10.76 12.86
C THR A 95 -8.96 -10.75 12.84
N SER A 96 -8.34 -11.39 11.85
CA SER A 96 -6.88 -11.51 11.80
C SER A 96 -6.32 -11.76 10.40
N CYS A 97 -5.06 -11.40 10.18
CA CYS A 97 -4.31 -11.70 8.96
C CYS A 97 -2.85 -12.05 9.20
N SER A 98 -2.22 -12.64 8.18
CA SER A 98 -0.76 -12.72 8.05
C SER A 98 -0.30 -11.61 7.11
N ILE A 99 0.75 -10.87 7.47
CA ILE A 99 1.33 -9.82 6.62
C ILE A 99 2.66 -10.33 6.05
N ILE A 100 2.78 -10.31 4.73
CA ILE A 100 4.07 -10.48 4.03
C ILE A 100 4.53 -9.09 3.60
N TYR A 101 5.70 -8.66 4.04
CA TYR A 101 6.22 -7.33 3.76
C TYR A 101 7.70 -7.34 3.37
N GLN A 102 8.11 -6.37 2.57
CA GLN A 102 9.51 -6.24 2.15
C GLN A 102 10.37 -5.61 3.25
N ASN A 103 11.64 -6.01 3.35
CA ASN A 103 12.55 -5.58 4.41
C ASN A 103 13.19 -4.19 4.18
N ASP A 104 12.36 -3.18 3.94
CA ASP A 104 12.81 -1.80 3.81
C ASP A 104 11.86 -0.79 4.47
N ALA A 105 12.10 0.51 4.24
CA ALA A 105 11.30 1.62 4.75
C ALA A 105 9.80 1.48 4.40
N PHE A 106 9.46 1.27 3.13
CA PHE A 106 8.07 1.09 2.70
C PHE A 106 7.42 -0.14 3.35
N GLY A 107 8.05 -1.31 3.24
CA GLY A 107 7.47 -2.55 3.72
C GLY A 107 7.32 -2.59 5.25
N THR A 108 8.37 -2.17 5.97
CA THR A 108 8.39 -2.19 7.44
C THR A 108 7.45 -1.13 8.03
N GLY A 109 7.48 0.09 7.47
CA GLY A 109 6.62 1.19 7.89
C GLY A 109 5.13 0.85 7.68
N GLY A 110 4.77 0.37 6.50
CA GLY A 110 3.40 -0.05 6.19
C GLY A 110 2.91 -1.21 7.07
N ALA A 111 3.72 -2.25 7.29
CA ALA A 111 3.35 -3.37 8.14
C ALA A 111 3.14 -2.95 9.61
N LYS A 112 3.94 -1.99 10.11
CA LYS A 112 3.75 -1.37 11.43
C LYS A 112 2.44 -0.58 11.48
N ALA A 113 2.17 0.30 10.51
CA ALA A 113 0.93 1.07 10.46
C ALA A 113 -0.32 0.18 10.42
N ILE A 114 -0.29 -0.91 9.64
CA ILE A 114 -1.37 -1.91 9.61
C ILE A 114 -1.55 -2.53 10.99
N SER A 115 -0.48 -2.96 11.64
CA SER A 115 -0.54 -3.56 12.98
C SER A 115 -1.15 -2.60 14.00
N GLU A 116 -0.76 -1.33 13.99
CA GLU A 116 -1.31 -0.29 14.87
C GLU A 116 -2.80 0.00 14.59
N ALA A 117 -3.19 0.08 13.32
CA ALA A 117 -4.58 0.28 12.93
C ALA A 117 -5.47 -0.92 13.32
N PHE A 118 -4.92 -2.13 13.22
CA PHE A 118 -5.59 -3.36 13.62
C PHE A 118 -5.81 -3.40 15.13
N ILE A 119 -4.79 -3.10 15.93
CA ILE A 119 -4.91 -3.02 17.39
C ILE A 119 -5.97 -2.01 17.81
N LYS A 120 -6.01 -0.83 17.18
CA LYS A 120 -7.03 0.21 17.44
C LYS A 120 -8.46 -0.21 17.09
N SER A 121 -8.62 -1.30 16.33
CA SER A 121 -9.89 -1.80 15.81
C SER A 121 -10.23 -3.20 16.33
N ASP A 122 -9.57 -3.67 17.40
CA ASP A 122 -9.73 -5.02 17.96
C ASP A 122 -9.46 -6.16 16.95
N LEU A 123 -8.58 -5.92 15.98
CA LEU A 123 -8.07 -6.87 15.00
C LEU A 123 -6.64 -7.30 15.34
N THR A 124 -6.18 -8.42 14.79
CA THR A 124 -4.85 -8.97 15.10
C THR A 124 -4.02 -9.32 13.88
N VAL A 125 -2.70 -9.21 14.00
CA VAL A 125 -1.75 -9.71 13.01
C VAL A 125 -1.17 -11.01 13.54
N SER A 126 -1.54 -12.13 12.93
CA SER A 126 -1.18 -13.49 13.38
C SER A 126 0.27 -13.85 13.04
N GLN A 127 0.78 -13.35 11.91
CA GLN A 127 2.14 -13.60 11.44
C GLN A 127 2.68 -12.39 10.69
N MET A 128 3.97 -12.13 10.88
CA MET A 128 4.75 -11.11 10.17
C MET A 128 5.86 -11.83 9.41
N ILE A 129 5.76 -11.85 8.08
CA ILE A 129 6.63 -12.64 7.20
C ILE A 129 7.46 -11.67 6.36
N ILE A 130 8.78 -11.81 6.43
CA ILE A 130 9.71 -10.93 5.74
C ILE A 130 10.00 -11.47 4.33
N PHE A 131 9.83 -10.61 3.32
CA PHE A 131 10.44 -10.77 2.01
C PHE A 131 11.75 -9.98 1.97
N ASP A 132 12.86 -10.68 1.72
CA ASP A 132 14.18 -10.09 1.57
C ASP A 132 14.39 -9.65 0.12
N ILE A 133 14.44 -8.34 -0.12
CA ILE A 133 14.56 -7.75 -1.45
C ILE A 133 15.93 -7.96 -2.09
N VAL A 134 16.98 -8.22 -1.29
CA VAL A 134 18.33 -8.44 -1.80
C VAL A 134 18.45 -9.90 -2.24
N MET A 135 17.96 -10.81 -1.41
CA MET A 135 17.95 -12.25 -1.72
C MET A 135 16.77 -12.65 -2.61
N LEU A 136 15.84 -11.73 -2.88
CA LEU A 136 14.59 -11.95 -3.62
C LEU A 136 13.83 -13.19 -3.12
N SER A 137 13.74 -13.34 -1.79
CA SER A 137 13.18 -14.55 -1.18
C SER A 137 12.45 -14.26 0.13
N ILE A 138 11.47 -15.12 0.43
CA ILE A 138 10.78 -15.11 1.73
C ILE A 138 11.68 -15.76 2.76
N ARG A 139 11.83 -15.12 3.93
CA ARG A 139 12.54 -15.70 5.07
C ARG A 139 11.69 -16.80 5.70
N GLY A 140 12.18 -18.04 5.60
CA GLY A 140 11.50 -19.25 6.10
C GLY A 140 10.69 -19.97 5.03
N ASP A 141 9.94 -21.00 5.44
CA ASP A 141 9.08 -21.78 4.55
C ASP A 141 7.68 -21.14 4.47
N LEU A 142 7.36 -20.52 3.33
CA LEU A 142 6.09 -19.80 3.13
C LEU A 142 4.87 -20.68 3.43
N LYS A 143 4.90 -21.95 3.00
CA LYS A 143 3.79 -22.87 3.22
C LYS A 143 3.54 -23.06 4.71
N SER A 144 4.55 -23.48 5.44
CA SER A 144 4.47 -23.71 6.89
C SER A 144 4.06 -22.45 7.65
N LEU A 145 4.62 -21.30 7.30
CA LEU A 145 4.27 -20.02 7.94
C LEU A 145 2.79 -19.68 7.79
N LEU A 146 2.22 -19.87 6.60
CA LEU A 146 0.82 -19.55 6.34
C LEU A 146 -0.15 -20.64 6.83
N THR A 147 0.20 -21.93 6.74
CA THR A 147 -0.68 -23.01 7.20
C THR A 147 -0.78 -23.07 8.72
N ASN A 148 0.31 -22.74 9.43
CA ASN A 148 0.36 -22.73 10.90
C ASN A 148 -0.33 -21.50 11.51
N ALA A 149 -0.59 -20.45 10.71
CA ALA A 149 -1.33 -19.30 11.17
C ALA A 149 -2.81 -19.65 11.40
N ALA A 150 -3.44 -19.05 12.41
CA ALA A 150 -4.87 -19.22 12.69
C ALA A 150 -5.79 -18.51 11.66
N THR A 151 -5.20 -17.77 10.72
CA THR A 151 -5.88 -17.01 9.67
C THR A 151 -5.58 -17.57 8.29
N ARG A 152 -6.49 -17.30 7.36
CA ARG A 152 -6.37 -17.55 5.93
C ARG A 152 -6.42 -16.27 5.10
N ILE A 153 -6.43 -15.11 5.76
CA ILE A 153 -6.30 -13.81 5.10
C ILE A 153 -4.82 -13.42 5.07
N VAL A 154 -4.29 -13.16 3.87
CA VAL A 154 -2.90 -12.77 3.64
C VAL A 154 -2.87 -11.37 3.06
N VAL A 155 -2.17 -10.46 3.71
CA VAL A 155 -1.91 -9.10 3.21
C VAL A 155 -0.49 -9.07 2.66
N LEU A 156 -0.35 -8.74 1.38
CA LEU A 156 0.93 -8.60 0.71
C LEU A 156 1.31 -7.12 0.56
N TRP A 157 2.26 -6.67 1.36
CA TRP A 157 2.73 -5.28 1.46
C TRP A 157 4.15 -5.11 0.89
N VAL A 158 4.24 -5.12 -0.43
CA VAL A 158 5.51 -5.09 -1.18
C VAL A 158 5.33 -4.24 -2.43
N GLU A 159 6.44 -3.71 -2.96
CA GLU A 159 6.41 -2.99 -4.23
C GLU A 159 5.97 -3.87 -5.40
N SER A 160 5.35 -3.26 -6.41
CA SER A 160 4.74 -3.97 -7.55
C SER A 160 5.70 -4.90 -8.28
N MET A 161 7.00 -4.58 -8.30
CA MET A 161 8.02 -5.41 -8.95
C MET A 161 8.27 -6.76 -8.25
N TYR A 162 8.03 -6.86 -6.93
CA TYR A 162 8.25 -8.09 -6.16
C TYR A 162 7.00 -8.97 -6.07
N THR A 163 5.81 -8.37 -6.25
CA THR A 163 4.52 -9.07 -6.16
C THR A 163 4.45 -10.32 -7.06
N PRO A 164 4.84 -10.30 -8.36
CA PRO A 164 4.74 -11.48 -9.20
C PRO A 164 5.57 -12.67 -8.71
N LEU A 165 6.79 -12.39 -8.22
CA LEU A 165 7.70 -13.39 -7.69
C LEU A 165 7.11 -14.08 -6.45
N ILE A 166 6.54 -13.29 -5.53
CA ILE A 166 5.95 -13.80 -4.29
C ILE A 166 4.68 -14.60 -4.58
N LEU A 167 3.84 -14.13 -5.50
CA LEU A 167 2.63 -14.87 -5.90
C LEU A 167 2.96 -16.18 -6.61
N GLN A 168 4.01 -16.21 -7.46
CA GLN A 168 4.47 -17.47 -8.04
C GLN A 168 4.90 -18.46 -6.96
N LYS A 169 5.68 -18.00 -5.96
CA LYS A 169 6.06 -18.82 -4.80
C LYS A 169 4.84 -19.36 -4.04
N ALA A 170 3.81 -18.53 -3.87
CA ALA A 170 2.57 -18.89 -3.19
C ALA A 170 1.74 -19.93 -3.96
N LEU A 171 1.70 -19.80 -5.30
CA LEU A 171 1.11 -20.79 -6.21
C LEU A 171 1.83 -22.13 -6.09
N ASP A 172 3.15 -22.14 -6.20
CA ASP A 172 3.97 -23.35 -6.10
C ASP A 172 3.83 -24.03 -4.73
N SER A 173 3.53 -23.25 -3.69
CA SER A 173 3.35 -23.72 -2.32
C SER A 173 1.90 -24.11 -1.98
N ASN A 174 0.95 -23.94 -2.90
CA ASN A 174 -0.49 -24.17 -2.71
C ASN A 174 -1.09 -23.37 -1.52
N VAL A 175 -0.70 -22.11 -1.37
CA VAL A 175 -1.19 -21.21 -0.29
C VAL A 175 -1.95 -20.01 -0.82
N VAL A 176 -2.60 -20.18 -1.96
CA VAL A 176 -3.55 -19.25 -2.58
C VAL A 176 -4.96 -19.88 -2.59
N GLY A 177 -5.89 -19.42 -3.43
CA GLY A 177 -7.24 -19.98 -3.47
C GLY A 177 -7.27 -21.51 -3.69
N PRO A 178 -8.32 -22.21 -3.22
CA PRO A 178 -9.54 -21.69 -2.63
C PRO A 178 -9.47 -21.40 -1.12
N TYR A 179 -8.38 -21.79 -0.45
CA TYR A 179 -8.32 -21.76 1.01
C TYR A 179 -7.78 -20.46 1.60
N PHE A 180 -7.12 -19.63 0.79
CA PHE A 180 -6.55 -18.34 1.22
C PHE A 180 -7.15 -17.19 0.43
N THR A 181 -7.43 -16.09 1.13
CA THR A 181 -7.79 -14.80 0.53
C THR A 181 -6.58 -13.87 0.61
N TRP A 182 -6.05 -13.51 -0.55
CA TRP A 182 -4.93 -12.57 -0.64
C TRP A 182 -5.42 -11.15 -0.92
N ILE A 183 -4.80 -10.18 -0.24
CA ILE A 183 -5.02 -8.75 -0.42
C ILE A 183 -3.69 -8.13 -0.82
N LEU A 184 -3.63 -7.58 -2.03
CA LEU A 184 -2.46 -6.93 -2.60
C LEU A 184 -2.49 -5.42 -2.32
N SER A 185 -1.32 -4.86 -2.06
CA SER A 185 -1.10 -3.40 -1.90
C SER A 185 -0.84 -2.67 -3.22
N ASN A 186 -0.48 -3.41 -4.27
CA ASN A 186 -0.06 -2.84 -5.55
C ASN A 186 -0.60 -3.65 -6.74
N SER A 187 -0.95 -2.94 -7.81
CA SER A 187 -1.47 -3.54 -9.03
C SER A 187 -0.40 -4.30 -9.79
N ILE A 188 -0.80 -5.39 -10.43
CA ILE A 188 0.02 -6.21 -11.33
C ILE A 188 -0.83 -6.72 -12.50
N SER A 189 -0.18 -7.11 -13.60
CA SER A 189 -0.85 -7.83 -14.68
C SER A 189 -1.06 -9.28 -14.29
N LEU A 190 -2.27 -9.67 -13.88
CA LEU A 190 -2.60 -11.07 -13.59
C LEU A 190 -2.50 -11.97 -14.84
N ASN A 191 -2.58 -11.39 -16.03
CA ASN A 191 -2.44 -12.12 -17.29
C ASN A 191 -0.99 -12.53 -17.60
N SER A 192 0.00 -12.10 -16.82
CA SER A 192 1.38 -12.58 -16.96
C SER A 192 1.58 -13.98 -16.38
N PHE A 193 0.64 -14.48 -15.57
CA PHE A 193 0.71 -15.83 -15.02
C PHE A 193 0.19 -16.86 -16.02
N ASN A 194 0.61 -18.11 -15.84
CA ASN A 194 0.08 -19.22 -16.62
C ASN A 194 -1.44 -19.34 -16.37
N GLN A 195 -2.23 -19.50 -17.45
CA GLN A 195 -3.68 -19.63 -17.38
C GLN A 195 -4.13 -20.80 -16.50
N THR A 196 -3.30 -21.84 -16.34
CA THR A 196 -3.58 -22.96 -15.43
C THR A 196 -3.70 -22.52 -13.96
N PHE A 197 -3.08 -21.40 -13.59
CA PHE A 197 -3.13 -20.83 -12.24
C PHE A 197 -4.28 -19.85 -12.02
N TYR A 198 -4.99 -19.43 -13.06
CA TYR A 198 -6.08 -18.46 -12.93
C TYR A 198 -7.13 -18.87 -11.88
N PRO A 199 -7.59 -20.13 -11.79
CA PRO A 199 -8.56 -20.53 -10.77
C PRO A 199 -8.09 -20.26 -9.33
N ASN A 200 -6.78 -20.31 -9.08
CA ASN A 200 -6.20 -20.08 -7.75
C ASN A 200 -6.00 -18.60 -7.41
N LEU A 201 -5.97 -17.73 -8.43
CA LEU A 201 -5.81 -16.28 -8.30
C LEU A 201 -7.16 -15.53 -8.30
N ILE A 202 -8.26 -16.21 -8.66
CA ILE A 202 -9.61 -15.64 -8.56
C ILE A 202 -9.93 -15.29 -7.10
N GLY A 203 -10.54 -14.12 -6.93
CA GLY A 203 -11.03 -13.65 -5.64
C GLY A 203 -9.99 -12.96 -4.75
N MET A 204 -8.76 -12.79 -5.24
CA MET A 204 -7.80 -11.88 -4.62
C MET A 204 -8.31 -10.45 -4.65
N PHE A 205 -7.97 -9.68 -3.62
CA PHE A 205 -8.22 -8.25 -3.57
C PHE A 205 -6.95 -7.48 -3.94
N LEU A 206 -7.15 -6.31 -4.53
CA LEU A 206 -6.17 -5.25 -4.67
C LEU A 206 -6.74 -4.03 -3.96
N ILE A 207 -6.00 -3.45 -3.02
CA ILE A 207 -6.34 -2.17 -2.39
C ILE A 207 -5.25 -1.20 -2.79
N GLU A 208 -5.64 -0.15 -3.52
CA GLU A 208 -4.71 0.85 -4.03
C GLU A 208 -5.25 2.27 -3.79
N PRO A 209 -4.34 3.27 -3.68
CA PRO A 209 -4.77 4.65 -3.62
C PRO A 209 -5.52 5.03 -4.90
N ALA A 210 -6.62 5.74 -4.72
CA ALA A 210 -7.51 6.16 -5.79
C ALA A 210 -7.56 7.69 -5.90
N VAL A 211 -8.04 8.16 -7.05
CA VAL A 211 -8.28 9.57 -7.31
C VAL A 211 -9.77 9.87 -7.34
N GLY A 212 -10.12 11.16 -7.25
CA GLY A 212 -11.52 11.59 -7.21
C GLY A 212 -12.37 11.06 -8.36
N SER A 213 -11.84 11.01 -9.59
CA SER A 213 -12.57 10.46 -10.74
C SER A 213 -12.89 8.96 -10.62
N VAL A 214 -12.04 8.18 -9.97
CA VAL A 214 -12.27 6.74 -9.75
C VAL A 214 -13.40 6.50 -8.76
N VAL A 215 -13.56 7.42 -7.80
CA VAL A 215 -14.51 7.28 -6.69
C VAL A 215 -15.66 8.29 -6.78
N ASN A 216 -15.90 8.89 -7.96
CA ASN A 216 -16.96 9.89 -8.16
C ASN A 216 -16.93 11.07 -7.15
N ALA A 217 -15.74 11.50 -6.75
CA ALA A 217 -15.51 12.71 -5.98
C ALA A 217 -15.10 13.89 -6.88
N PRO A 218 -15.27 15.14 -6.41
CA PRO A 218 -14.90 16.32 -7.18
C PRO A 218 -13.43 16.30 -7.60
N ILE A 219 -13.18 16.67 -8.86
CA ILE A 219 -11.86 16.92 -9.44
C ILE A 219 -11.92 18.17 -10.32
N ASN A 220 -10.76 18.75 -10.62
CA ASN A 220 -10.66 19.83 -11.59
C ASN A 220 -10.54 19.25 -13.02
N ALA A 221 -11.69 18.99 -13.66
CA ALA A 221 -11.75 18.39 -14.98
C ALA A 221 -11.08 19.25 -16.06
N THR A 222 -11.14 20.58 -15.95
CA THR A 222 -10.46 21.49 -16.89
C THR A 222 -8.95 21.36 -16.79
N LEU A 223 -8.41 21.32 -15.57
CA LEU A 223 -6.98 21.11 -15.34
C LEU A 223 -6.53 19.73 -15.81
N LEU A 224 -7.34 18.69 -15.56
CA LEU A 224 -7.06 17.32 -16.01
C LEU A 224 -7.01 17.22 -17.54
N ASN A 225 -7.97 17.82 -18.25
CA ASN A 225 -7.99 17.83 -19.71
C ASN A 225 -6.78 18.60 -20.29
N ALA A 226 -6.38 19.69 -19.64
CA ALA A 226 -5.16 20.40 -19.99
C ALA A 226 -3.91 19.53 -19.76
N ALA A 227 -3.83 18.80 -18.64
CA ALA A 227 -2.74 17.86 -18.36
C ALA A 227 -2.63 16.79 -19.44
N TYR A 228 -3.75 16.18 -19.86
CA TYR A 228 -3.77 15.20 -20.94
C TYR A 228 -3.36 15.79 -22.29
N SER A 229 -3.79 17.01 -22.59
CA SER A 229 -3.42 17.69 -23.83
C SER A 229 -1.92 17.99 -23.88
N ILE A 230 -1.32 18.40 -22.75
CA ILE A 230 0.13 18.60 -22.64
C ILE A 230 0.86 17.27 -22.84
N TRP A 231 0.46 16.19 -22.15
CA TRP A 231 1.10 14.89 -22.30
C TRP A 231 1.02 14.39 -23.75
N GLN A 232 -0.17 14.42 -24.35
CA GLN A 232 -0.38 14.03 -25.74
C GLN A 232 0.46 14.86 -26.73
N GLN A 233 0.71 16.14 -26.44
CA GLN A 233 1.49 17.02 -27.30
C GLN A 233 3.00 16.75 -27.21
N TYR A 234 3.53 16.59 -25.99
CA TYR A 234 4.97 16.51 -25.77
C TYR A 234 5.51 15.08 -25.80
N GLU A 235 4.73 14.11 -25.34
CA GLU A 235 5.15 12.70 -25.21
C GLU A 235 4.02 11.75 -25.66
N PRO A 236 3.59 11.83 -26.95
CA PRO A 236 2.45 11.07 -27.46
C PRO A 236 2.63 9.55 -27.35
N GLU A 237 3.88 9.06 -27.42
CA GLU A 237 4.19 7.63 -27.38
C GLU A 237 3.97 7.01 -26.00
N SER A 238 4.12 7.80 -24.93
CA SER A 238 3.94 7.33 -23.55
C SER A 238 2.54 7.59 -23.01
N PHE A 239 1.71 8.38 -23.70
CA PHE A 239 0.36 8.68 -23.25
C PHE A 239 -0.58 7.49 -23.48
N PRO A 240 -1.14 6.85 -22.43
CA PRO A 240 -1.93 5.63 -22.57
C PRO A 240 -3.39 5.88 -22.99
N GLY A 241 -3.73 7.13 -23.34
CA GLY A 241 -5.11 7.60 -23.49
C GLY A 241 -5.74 7.94 -22.14
N SER A 242 -6.79 8.78 -22.16
CA SER A 242 -7.42 9.33 -20.94
C SER A 242 -8.06 8.30 -20.01
N ILE A 243 -8.28 7.08 -20.48
CA ILE A 243 -8.95 5.99 -19.74
C ILE A 243 -7.94 5.16 -18.94
N ASN A 244 -6.72 5.00 -19.45
CA ASN A 244 -5.72 4.07 -18.90
C ASN A 244 -4.58 4.78 -18.16
N VAL A 245 -4.79 6.05 -17.78
CA VAL A 245 -3.81 6.79 -16.98
C VAL A 245 -3.77 6.23 -15.56
N ASP A 246 -2.55 5.93 -15.10
CA ASP A 246 -2.30 5.48 -13.75
C ASP A 246 -2.56 6.59 -12.71
N ASN A 247 -3.12 6.23 -11.55
CA ASN A 247 -3.43 7.18 -10.47
C ASN A 247 -2.17 7.93 -9.99
N TYR A 248 -1.01 7.29 -9.96
CA TYR A 248 0.26 7.91 -9.56
C TYR A 248 0.71 9.00 -10.53
N ALA A 249 0.36 8.93 -11.82
CA ALA A 249 0.61 10.03 -12.76
C ALA A 249 -0.19 11.29 -12.38
N LEU A 250 -1.42 11.11 -11.88
CA LEU A 250 -2.26 12.20 -11.41
C LEU A 250 -1.75 12.78 -10.07
N PHE A 251 -1.26 11.93 -9.16
CA PHE A 251 -0.58 12.42 -7.95
C PHE A 251 0.71 13.18 -8.28
N ALA A 252 1.48 12.75 -9.29
CA ALA A 252 2.68 13.43 -9.76
C ALA A 252 2.36 14.80 -10.36
N PHE A 253 1.27 14.88 -11.13
CA PHE A 253 0.77 16.14 -11.65
C PHE A 253 0.42 17.10 -10.51
N ASP A 254 -0.37 16.66 -9.52
CA ASP A 254 -0.75 17.51 -8.38
C ASP A 254 0.46 17.89 -7.49
N ALA A 255 1.47 17.04 -7.36
CA ALA A 255 2.73 17.36 -6.65
C ALA A 255 3.48 18.49 -7.37
N THR A 256 3.58 18.39 -8.68
CA THR A 256 4.20 19.42 -9.52
C THR A 256 3.41 20.72 -9.48
N TRP A 257 2.07 20.63 -9.57
CA TRP A 257 1.17 21.77 -9.51
C TRP A 257 1.24 22.48 -8.15
N THR A 258 1.33 21.74 -7.06
CA THR A 258 1.55 22.26 -5.71
C THR A 258 2.83 23.11 -5.64
N LEU A 259 3.94 22.60 -6.18
CA LEU A 259 5.20 23.34 -6.23
C LEU A 259 5.07 24.62 -7.08
N ILE A 260 4.46 24.53 -8.26
CA ILE A 260 4.25 25.68 -9.15
C ILE A 260 3.43 26.77 -8.47
N GLN A 261 2.29 26.42 -7.88
CA GLN A 261 1.40 27.36 -7.18
C GLN A 261 2.14 28.05 -6.01
N SER A 262 2.91 27.27 -5.25
CA SER A 262 3.68 27.79 -4.11
C SER A 262 4.79 28.76 -4.56
N LEU A 263 5.47 28.46 -5.66
CA LEU A 263 6.47 29.36 -6.26
C LEU A 263 5.83 30.65 -6.82
N GLN A 264 4.65 30.54 -7.43
CA GLN A 264 3.90 31.71 -7.89
C GLN A 264 3.51 32.61 -6.73
N GLN A 265 3.02 32.05 -5.62
CA GLN A 265 2.72 32.81 -4.40
C GLN A 265 3.96 33.48 -3.82
N LEU A 266 5.09 32.75 -3.75
CA LEU A 266 6.37 33.29 -3.30
C LEU A 266 6.79 34.50 -4.13
N CYS A 267 6.77 34.39 -5.46
CA CYS A 267 7.23 35.46 -6.35
C CYS A 267 6.23 36.60 -6.52
N ALA A 268 4.94 36.37 -6.29
CA ALA A 268 3.91 37.41 -6.29
C ALA A 268 3.90 38.24 -5.01
N SER A 269 4.41 37.70 -3.90
CA SER A 269 4.54 38.45 -2.67
C SER A 269 5.48 39.64 -2.89
N LYS A 270 4.98 40.87 -2.67
CA LYS A 270 5.73 42.13 -2.77
C LYS A 270 6.74 42.27 -1.62
N ILE A 271 7.56 41.26 -1.42
CA ILE A 271 8.70 41.35 -0.53
C ILE A 271 9.63 42.39 -1.16
N ASN A 272 10.24 43.25 -0.34
CA ASN A 272 11.36 44.11 -0.74
C ASN A 272 12.59 43.22 -1.06
N ILE A 273 12.46 42.31 -2.03
CA ILE A 273 13.57 41.46 -2.49
C ILE A 273 14.39 42.35 -3.41
N SER A 274 15.55 42.80 -2.94
CA SER A 274 16.55 43.46 -3.79
C SER A 274 17.11 42.52 -4.87
N SER A 275 16.78 41.22 -4.80
CA SER A 275 17.18 40.14 -5.72
C SER A 275 15.97 39.36 -6.24
N SER A 276 16.19 38.39 -7.13
CA SER A 276 15.12 37.50 -7.61
C SER A 276 14.47 36.71 -6.46
N CYS A 277 13.15 36.44 -6.53
CA CYS A 277 12.48 35.52 -5.59
C CYS A 277 13.09 34.11 -5.59
N LEU A 278 13.76 33.72 -6.69
CA LEU A 278 14.43 32.42 -6.85
C LEU A 278 15.96 32.55 -6.67
N SER A 279 16.39 33.06 -5.51
CA SER A 279 17.81 33.33 -5.22
C SER A 279 18.45 32.22 -4.37
N PHE A 280 19.75 32.01 -4.61
CA PHE A 280 20.57 31.01 -3.95
C PHE A 280 21.87 31.63 -3.41
N ILE A 281 22.41 31.06 -2.35
CA ILE A 281 23.77 31.32 -1.84
C ILE A 281 24.57 30.01 -1.74
N GLY A 282 25.88 30.11 -1.55
CA GLY A 282 26.77 28.95 -1.44
C GLY A 282 27.59 28.71 -2.71
N SER A 283 28.37 27.63 -2.68
CA SER A 283 29.23 27.22 -3.80
C SER A 283 28.46 26.41 -4.85
N SER A 284 29.13 26.00 -5.94
CA SER A 284 28.58 25.07 -6.93
C SER A 284 28.45 23.64 -6.41
N TYR A 285 29.06 23.32 -5.25
CA TYR A 285 28.89 22.02 -4.61
C TYR A 285 27.51 21.94 -3.95
N CYS A 286 26.76 20.87 -4.26
CA CYS A 286 25.37 20.73 -3.88
C CYS A 286 25.11 20.91 -2.37
N PHE A 287 25.96 20.37 -1.49
CA PHE A 287 25.76 20.44 -0.04
C PHE A 287 26.06 21.81 0.57
N ASP A 288 26.69 22.73 -0.17
CA ASP A 288 26.94 24.11 0.28
C ASP A 288 25.86 25.07 -0.21
N ARG A 289 25.09 24.65 -1.21
CA ARG A 289 24.06 25.48 -1.84
C ARG A 289 22.86 25.65 -0.92
N ARG A 290 22.36 26.87 -0.77
CA ARG A 290 21.17 27.17 0.05
C ARG A 290 20.18 28.02 -0.74
N PHE A 291 18.92 27.63 -0.70
CA PHE A 291 17.82 28.46 -1.19
C PHE A 291 17.44 29.52 -0.16
N ILE A 292 17.54 30.80 -0.53
CA ILE A 292 17.41 31.92 0.42
C ILE A 292 16.00 31.99 1.03
N HIS A 293 14.98 31.78 0.21
CA HIS A 293 13.58 31.96 0.61
C HIS A 293 12.91 30.64 1.02
N SER A 294 13.70 29.68 1.52
CA SER A 294 13.23 28.35 1.94
C SER A 294 11.99 28.39 2.82
N LYS A 295 12.06 29.12 3.94
CA LYS A 295 10.94 29.22 4.89
C LYS A 295 9.67 29.77 4.25
N LEU A 296 9.77 30.81 3.42
CA LEU A 296 8.63 31.42 2.75
C LEU A 296 7.99 30.47 1.74
N LEU A 297 8.80 29.67 1.03
CA LEU A 297 8.30 28.65 0.12
C LEU A 297 7.60 27.50 0.86
N LEU A 298 8.18 27.02 1.96
CA LEU A 298 7.57 25.99 2.81
C LEU A 298 6.25 26.49 3.43
N ASP A 299 6.22 27.74 3.90
CA ASP A 299 5.02 28.40 4.41
C ASP A 299 3.94 28.57 3.32
N ALA A 300 4.32 28.71 2.05
CA ALA A 300 3.38 28.73 0.92
C ALA A 300 2.82 27.33 0.63
N ILE A 301 3.66 26.30 0.67
CA ILE A 301 3.24 24.90 0.49
C ILE A 301 2.28 24.49 1.61
N SER A 302 2.60 24.79 2.88
CA SER A 302 1.75 24.43 4.02
C SER A 302 0.37 25.10 4.03
N ARG A 303 0.18 26.16 3.23
CA ARG A 303 -1.10 26.88 3.05
C ARG A 303 -1.76 26.57 1.72
N THR A 304 -1.22 25.63 0.94
CA THR A 304 -1.78 25.27 -0.35
C THR A 304 -3.11 24.54 -0.16
N GLU A 305 -4.14 25.06 -0.80
CA GLU A 305 -5.47 24.46 -0.90
C GLU A 305 -6.01 24.69 -2.32
N PHE A 306 -6.30 23.61 -3.05
CA PHE A 306 -6.93 23.70 -4.37
C PHE A 306 -7.62 22.40 -4.74
N LEU A 307 -8.57 22.48 -5.69
CA LEU A 307 -9.11 21.31 -6.34
C LEU A 307 -8.15 20.87 -7.46
N GLY A 308 -7.45 19.77 -7.24
CA GLY A 308 -6.49 19.18 -8.17
C GLY A 308 -7.11 18.17 -9.13
N VAL A 309 -6.26 17.48 -9.89
CA VAL A 309 -6.68 16.44 -10.83
C VAL A 309 -6.98 15.12 -10.14
N SER A 310 -6.35 14.85 -8.99
CA SER A 310 -6.59 13.67 -8.16
C SER A 310 -7.68 13.89 -7.09
N GLY A 311 -8.19 15.10 -6.94
CA GLY A 311 -9.17 15.50 -5.92
C GLY A 311 -8.72 16.75 -5.15
N PRO A 312 -9.35 17.09 -4.02
CA PRO A 312 -8.94 18.24 -3.21
C PRO A 312 -7.56 18.01 -2.59
N ILE A 313 -6.62 18.93 -2.85
CA ILE A 313 -5.28 18.98 -2.26
C ILE A 313 -5.30 20.05 -1.17
N GLN A 314 -4.93 19.65 0.05
CA GLN A 314 -4.78 20.55 1.17
C GLN A 314 -3.63 20.06 2.05
N PHE A 315 -2.82 21.00 2.53
CA PHE A 315 -1.82 20.80 3.57
C PHE A 315 -2.15 21.66 4.78
N SER A 316 -1.46 21.44 5.89
CA SER A 316 -1.59 22.28 7.08
C SER A 316 -0.24 22.47 7.77
N SER A 317 -0.15 23.47 8.63
CA SER A 317 0.98 23.58 9.55
C SER A 317 1.00 22.35 10.47
N ASN A 318 2.14 21.67 10.58
CA ASN A 318 2.36 20.46 11.39
C ASN A 318 2.07 19.12 10.68
N VAL A 319 1.76 19.12 9.38
CA VAL A 319 1.52 17.89 8.61
C VAL A 319 2.24 17.94 7.26
N THR A 320 3.04 16.91 6.97
CA THR A 320 3.71 16.70 5.66
C THR A 320 2.79 16.02 4.64
N ASP A 321 1.77 15.31 5.14
CA ASP A 321 0.80 14.58 4.35
C ASP A 321 -0.30 15.48 3.79
N ARG A 322 -0.78 15.14 2.59
CA ARG A 322 -2.09 15.59 2.12
C ARG A 322 -3.17 15.17 3.13
N ILE A 323 -4.03 16.10 3.55
CA ILE A 323 -5.06 15.84 4.59
C ILE A 323 -6.47 15.60 4.03
N THR A 324 -6.74 15.99 2.78
CA THR A 324 -8.04 15.81 2.11
C THR A 324 -7.93 14.90 0.92
N GLY A 325 -9.04 14.35 0.43
CA GLY A 325 -9.04 13.56 -0.82
C GLY A 325 -8.29 12.23 -0.70
N LEU A 326 -8.35 11.62 0.48
CA LEU A 326 -7.77 10.31 0.75
C LEU A 326 -8.77 9.23 0.32
N TYR A 327 -8.55 8.69 -0.88
CA TYR A 327 -9.42 7.71 -1.49
C TYR A 327 -8.69 6.40 -1.74
N TYR A 328 -9.41 5.29 -1.62
CA TYR A 328 -8.91 3.96 -1.99
C TYR A 328 -9.97 3.23 -2.81
N SER A 329 -9.50 2.37 -3.71
CA SER A 329 -10.35 1.43 -4.45
C SER A 329 -9.97 0.02 -4.05
N ALA A 330 -10.97 -0.80 -3.70
CA ALA A 330 -10.78 -2.24 -3.61
C ALA A 330 -11.25 -2.86 -4.92
N LYS A 331 -10.34 -3.57 -5.59
CA LYS A 331 -10.62 -4.35 -6.79
C LYS A 331 -10.54 -5.83 -6.46
N ASN A 332 -11.30 -6.64 -7.19
CA ASN A 332 -11.39 -8.08 -7.02
C ASN A 332 -10.92 -8.77 -8.31
N ALA A 333 -10.09 -9.81 -8.19
CA ALA A 333 -9.57 -10.57 -9.33
C ALA A 333 -10.67 -11.46 -9.90
N GLN A 334 -11.11 -11.16 -11.12
CA GLN A 334 -12.23 -11.83 -11.79
C GLN A 334 -11.84 -12.28 -13.18
N LEU A 335 -12.23 -13.52 -13.52
CA LEU A 335 -12.01 -14.08 -14.84
C LEU A 335 -13.05 -13.52 -15.82
N SER A 336 -12.58 -13.05 -16.96
CA SER A 336 -13.39 -12.51 -18.06
C SER A 336 -12.97 -13.15 -19.39
N SER A 337 -13.67 -12.83 -20.49
CA SER A 337 -13.27 -13.26 -21.84
C SER A 337 -11.86 -12.77 -22.22
N ASN A 338 -11.41 -11.66 -21.62
CA ASN A 338 -10.12 -11.03 -21.89
C ASN A 338 -9.05 -11.44 -20.86
N GLY A 339 -9.27 -12.55 -20.15
CA GLY A 339 -8.37 -13.05 -19.11
C GLY A 339 -8.75 -12.60 -17.70
N LEU A 340 -7.80 -12.75 -16.78
CA LEU A 340 -7.98 -12.48 -15.35
C LEU A 340 -7.61 -11.03 -15.08
N ASN A 341 -8.55 -10.23 -14.56
CA ASN A 341 -8.37 -8.80 -14.37
C ASN A 341 -8.90 -8.34 -13.01
N PHE A 342 -8.32 -7.27 -12.47
CA PHE A 342 -8.84 -6.61 -11.29
C PHE A 342 -10.02 -5.69 -11.65
N VAL A 343 -11.18 -5.97 -11.05
CA VAL A 343 -12.41 -5.21 -11.27
C VAL A 343 -12.80 -4.46 -10.00
N PRO A 344 -13.09 -3.15 -10.04
CA PRO A 344 -13.51 -2.39 -8.85
C PRO A 344 -14.79 -2.95 -8.21
N VAL A 345 -14.76 -3.19 -6.90
CA VAL A 345 -15.88 -3.73 -6.13
C VAL A 345 -16.25 -2.89 -4.92
N LEU A 346 -15.31 -2.09 -4.38
CA LEU A 346 -15.56 -1.14 -3.29
C LEU A 346 -14.77 0.15 -3.50
N GLU A 347 -15.32 1.25 -2.98
CA GLU A 347 -14.67 2.56 -2.90
C GLU A 347 -14.60 3.02 -1.44
N TYR A 348 -13.53 3.70 -1.07
CA TYR A 348 -13.31 4.23 0.27
C TYR A 348 -12.97 5.71 0.24
N PHE A 349 -13.47 6.43 1.24
CA PHE A 349 -13.27 7.85 1.46
C PHE A 349 -12.93 8.03 2.92
N HIS A 350 -11.75 8.54 3.26
CA HIS A 350 -11.50 8.90 4.65
C HIS A 350 -12.34 10.15 5.02
N PRO A 351 -13.02 10.20 6.19
CA PRO A 351 -13.09 9.21 7.27
C PRO A 351 -14.31 8.24 7.19
N SER A 352 -15.06 8.25 6.08
CA SER A 352 -16.19 7.35 5.82
C SER A 352 -15.78 5.87 5.72
N ASN A 353 -16.78 4.97 5.63
CA ASN A 353 -16.56 3.53 5.43
C ASN A 353 -16.55 3.15 3.94
N TRP A 354 -16.15 1.91 3.65
CA TRP A 354 -16.27 1.29 2.33
C TRP A 354 -17.71 1.29 1.81
N ARG A 355 -17.90 1.73 0.57
CA ARG A 355 -19.18 1.72 -0.15
C ARG A 355 -19.08 0.92 -1.44
N ILE A 356 -20.24 0.49 -1.94
CA ILE A 356 -20.36 -0.17 -3.25
C ILE A 356 -20.30 0.91 -4.34
N PRO A 357 -19.49 0.74 -5.41
CA PRO A 357 -19.45 1.65 -6.55
C PRO A 357 -20.82 1.76 -7.24
N ILE A 358 -21.03 2.82 -8.03
CA ILE A 358 -22.26 2.99 -8.83
C ILE A 358 -22.44 1.83 -9.82
N LYS A 359 -21.34 1.36 -10.42
CA LYS A 359 -21.34 0.13 -11.21
C LYS A 359 -21.13 -1.05 -10.28
N GLU A 360 -22.23 -1.72 -9.94
CA GLU A 360 -22.21 -2.86 -9.03
C GLU A 360 -21.52 -4.07 -9.68
N ASN A 361 -20.26 -4.30 -9.31
CA ASN A 361 -19.59 -5.57 -9.58
C ASN A 361 -19.68 -6.45 -8.34
N VAL A 362 -20.02 -7.72 -8.54
CA VAL A 362 -20.13 -8.69 -7.46
C VAL A 362 -18.73 -9.11 -7.01
N ILE A 363 -18.54 -9.32 -5.71
CA ILE A 363 -17.30 -9.89 -5.18
C ILE A 363 -17.32 -11.40 -5.44
N VAL A 364 -16.30 -11.89 -6.15
CA VAL A 364 -16.01 -13.31 -6.28
C VAL A 364 -14.95 -13.67 -5.24
N TRP A 365 -15.17 -14.74 -4.50
CA TRP A 365 -14.25 -15.22 -3.47
C TRP A 365 -13.38 -16.37 -4.00
N PRO A 366 -12.24 -16.65 -3.34
CA PRO A 366 -11.40 -17.79 -3.68
C PRO A 366 -12.21 -19.10 -3.83
N GLY A 367 -11.90 -19.88 -4.86
CA GLY A 367 -12.71 -21.04 -5.25
C GLY A 367 -13.90 -20.72 -6.15
N ASN A 368 -13.93 -19.50 -6.72
CA ASN A 368 -14.96 -19.05 -7.66
C ASN A 368 -16.39 -19.14 -7.07
N THR A 369 -16.54 -18.65 -5.84
CA THR A 369 -17.80 -18.69 -5.08
C THR A 369 -18.27 -17.30 -4.70
N LEU A 370 -19.57 -17.14 -4.45
CA LEU A 370 -20.15 -15.93 -3.87
C LEU A 370 -20.22 -15.98 -2.34
N THR A 371 -19.81 -17.11 -1.75
CA THR A 371 -19.78 -17.28 -0.30
C THR A 371 -18.52 -16.66 0.28
N GLN A 372 -18.69 -15.64 1.11
CA GLN A 372 -17.58 -15.00 1.81
C GLN A 372 -16.87 -15.99 2.74
N PRO A 373 -15.52 -16.09 2.67
CA PRO A 373 -14.77 -16.92 3.60
C PRO A 373 -14.77 -16.29 5.00
N SER A 374 -14.80 -17.11 6.04
CA SER A 374 -14.73 -16.66 7.44
C SER A 374 -13.39 -16.00 7.79
N GLY A 375 -12.34 -16.25 6.99
CA GLY A 375 -10.99 -15.75 7.20
C GLY A 375 -10.18 -16.55 8.23
N GLY A 376 -10.81 -17.44 9.00
CA GLY A 376 -10.13 -18.33 9.94
C GLY A 376 -9.61 -19.61 9.28
N ALA A 377 -8.61 -20.22 9.90
CA ALA A 377 -8.23 -21.59 9.60
C ALA A 377 -9.40 -22.54 9.89
N ILE A 378 -9.83 -23.30 8.90
CA ILE A 378 -10.83 -24.37 9.08
C ILE A 378 -10.06 -25.67 9.33
N LEU A 379 -10.34 -26.34 10.44
CA LEU A 379 -9.84 -27.69 10.72
C LEU A 379 -10.64 -28.67 9.85
N GLN A 380 -10.13 -29.00 8.66
CA GLN A 380 -10.76 -29.96 7.77
C GLN A 380 -9.77 -31.11 7.48
N GLY A 381 -10.14 -32.33 7.87
CA GLY A 381 -9.30 -33.53 7.68
C GLY A 381 -8.23 -33.75 8.74
N GLU A 382 -8.18 -32.93 9.79
CA GLU A 382 -7.24 -33.09 10.91
C GLU A 382 -7.83 -34.00 11.99
N ASN A 383 -7.05 -34.98 12.44
CA ASN A 383 -7.42 -35.85 13.56
C ASN A 383 -7.05 -35.17 14.89
N LEU A 384 -8.04 -34.63 15.58
CA LEU A 384 -7.85 -34.06 16.92
C LEU A 384 -7.62 -35.18 17.93
N ARG A 385 -6.55 -35.07 18.71
CA ARG A 385 -6.27 -35.98 19.83
C ARG A 385 -6.80 -35.35 21.11
N ILE A 386 -7.87 -35.92 21.65
CA ILE A 386 -8.51 -35.43 22.87
C ILE A 386 -8.05 -36.30 24.05
N GLY A 387 -7.44 -35.67 25.05
CA GLY A 387 -7.11 -36.33 26.32
C GLY A 387 -8.33 -36.29 27.24
N ILE A 388 -8.72 -37.44 27.79
CA ILE A 388 -9.88 -37.57 28.67
C ILE A 388 -9.44 -38.24 29.98
N ILE A 389 -9.95 -37.74 31.11
CA ILE A 389 -9.69 -38.31 32.44
C ILE A 389 -10.89 -39.16 32.84
N GLU A 390 -10.63 -40.36 33.36
CA GLU A 390 -11.67 -41.26 33.88
C GLU A 390 -12.38 -40.62 35.08
N SER A 391 -13.70 -40.44 34.97
CA SER A 391 -14.55 -39.81 36.00
C SER A 391 -16.02 -40.18 35.76
N VAL A 392 -16.62 -40.94 36.68
CA VAL A 392 -18.03 -41.36 36.58
C VAL A 392 -18.95 -40.17 36.87
N PRO A 393 -20.02 -39.90 36.08
CA PRO A 393 -20.50 -40.65 34.90
C PRO A 393 -20.03 -40.08 33.55
N PHE A 394 -19.04 -39.18 33.55
CA PHE A 394 -18.62 -38.42 32.37
C PHE A 394 -17.72 -39.21 31.42
N THR A 395 -16.82 -40.03 31.95
CA THR A 395 -15.88 -40.85 31.17
C THR A 395 -15.56 -42.10 31.95
N MET A 396 -15.92 -43.24 31.39
CA MET A 396 -15.72 -44.58 31.94
C MET A 396 -14.86 -45.37 30.96
N VAL A 397 -14.01 -46.22 31.50
CA VAL A 397 -13.05 -47.01 30.70
C VAL A 397 -13.32 -48.48 30.95
N GLU A 398 -13.73 -49.20 29.92
CA GLU A 398 -13.90 -50.65 29.95
C GLU A 398 -12.76 -51.31 29.16
N LYS A 399 -12.07 -52.26 29.79
CA LYS A 399 -11.04 -53.06 29.13
C LYS A 399 -11.65 -54.40 28.73
N VAL A 400 -11.85 -54.60 27.44
CA VAL A 400 -12.36 -55.85 26.90
C VAL A 400 -11.18 -56.66 26.38
N MET A 401 -11.07 -57.92 26.83
CA MET A 401 -10.01 -58.83 26.40
C MET A 401 -10.62 -59.85 25.45
N ASP A 402 -10.10 -59.94 24.23
CA ASP A 402 -10.61 -60.90 23.25
C ASP A 402 -10.03 -62.31 23.46
N ALA A 403 -10.57 -63.28 22.73
CA ALA A 403 -10.18 -64.68 22.83
C ALA A 403 -8.71 -64.95 22.41
N SER A 404 -8.06 -63.99 21.73
CA SER A 404 -6.63 -64.01 21.40
C SER A 404 -5.73 -63.35 22.46
N GLY A 405 -6.32 -62.83 23.55
CA GLY A 405 -5.59 -62.13 24.61
C GLY A 405 -5.27 -60.67 24.29
N GLN A 406 -5.82 -60.11 23.20
CA GLN A 406 -5.65 -58.71 22.86
C GLN A 406 -6.64 -57.88 23.69
N THR A 407 -6.12 -56.87 24.39
CA THR A 407 -6.95 -55.97 25.19
C THR A 407 -7.33 -54.74 24.38
N THR A 408 -8.63 -54.52 24.16
CA THR A 408 -9.17 -53.29 23.58
C THR A 408 -9.74 -52.42 24.70
N ILE A 409 -9.51 -51.10 24.59
CA ILE A 409 -10.04 -50.11 25.54
C ILE A 409 -11.27 -49.49 24.91
N HIS A 410 -12.41 -49.62 25.58
CA HIS A 410 -13.65 -48.97 25.21
C HIS A 410 -13.93 -47.81 26.17
N TYR A 411 -14.10 -46.61 25.62
CA TYR A 411 -14.49 -45.43 26.37
C TYR A 411 -16.00 -45.27 26.26
N SER A 412 -16.69 -45.03 27.38
CA SER A 412 -18.13 -44.81 27.43
C SER A 412 -18.48 -43.68 28.40
N GLY A 413 -19.68 -43.11 28.28
CA GLY A 413 -20.16 -42.04 29.15
C GLY A 413 -20.35 -40.71 28.42
N TYR A 414 -20.81 -39.71 29.17
CA TYR A 414 -21.33 -38.47 28.57
C TYR A 414 -20.36 -37.74 27.62
N ILE A 415 -19.04 -37.77 27.92
CA ILE A 415 -18.03 -37.07 27.11
C ILE A 415 -17.58 -37.91 25.90
N PRO A 416 -17.17 -39.19 26.04
CA PRO A 416 -16.85 -40.04 24.89
C PRO A 416 -17.98 -40.19 23.87
N ASP A 417 -19.24 -40.20 24.30
CA ASP A 417 -20.40 -40.32 23.40
C ASP A 417 -20.78 -38.98 22.73
N LEU A 418 -20.28 -37.85 23.25
CA LEU A 418 -20.49 -36.51 22.70
C LEU A 418 -19.47 -36.14 21.61
N ILE A 419 -18.25 -36.65 21.74
CA ILE A 419 -17.14 -36.48 20.78
C ILE A 419 -17.37 -37.39 19.58
#